data_AF-A0A7L3MRD8-F1
#
_entry.id   AF-A0A7L3MRD8-F1
#
_cell.length_a   1.000
_cell.length_b   1.000
_cell.length_c   1.000
_cell.angle_alpha   90.00
_cell.angle_beta   90.00
_cell.angle_gamma   90.00
#
_symmetry.space_group_name_H-M   'P 1'
#
loop_
_entity.id
_entity.type
_entity.pdbx_description
1 polymer ?
#
loop_
_entity_poly.entity_id
_entity_poly.type
_entity_poly.pdbx_seq_one_letter_code
_entity_poly.pdbx_strand_id
1 'polypeptide(L)'
;QIDFVAHDDIPYSSAGSDDVYKHIKEAGMFAPTQRTEGISTSDIITRIVRDYDVYARRNLQRGYTAKELNVSFINEKKYHLQERVDKVKKRVKDVEEKSKEFVQKVEEKSIDLIQKWEEKSREFIGNFLEMFGPEGALKHMLKEGKGRMLQAISPKQSPSSSPTHDRSPSPSFRWPFSTKTPPSSPASRSRNKSAVTYDISEDEED
;
A
#
# COMPACT_ATOMS: atom_id res chain seq x y z
N GLN A 1 -18.18 -58.23 44.06
CA GLN A 1 -18.04 -57.43 45.29
C GLN A 1 -16.71 -56.66 45.18
N ILE A 2 -16.69 -55.39 45.57
CA ILE A 2 -15.48 -54.54 45.52
C ILE A 2 -15.02 -54.32 46.96
N ASP A 3 -13.76 -54.63 47.25
CA ASP A 3 -13.19 -54.50 48.60
C ASP A 3 -12.57 -53.12 48.84
N PHE A 4 -11.87 -52.57 47.84
CA PHE A 4 -11.23 -51.26 47.90
C PHE A 4 -11.28 -50.55 46.54
N VAL A 5 -11.20 -49.21 46.56
CA VAL A 5 -11.10 -48.37 45.36
C VAL A 5 -9.77 -47.62 45.41
N ALA A 6 -9.00 -47.67 44.32
CA ALA A 6 -7.71 -46.99 44.22
C ALA A 6 -7.73 -45.85 43.19
N HIS A 7 -7.41 -44.64 43.63
CA HIS A 7 -7.27 -43.44 42.79
C HIS A 7 -6.35 -42.41 43.47
N ASP A 8 -5.92 -41.35 42.79
CA ASP A 8 -5.25 -40.24 43.46
C ASP A 8 -6.17 -39.56 44.50
N ASP A 9 -5.58 -38.96 45.53
CA ASP A 9 -6.33 -38.41 46.68
C ASP A 9 -6.92 -37.01 46.42
N ILE A 10 -6.67 -36.44 45.24
CA ILE A 10 -7.16 -35.11 44.90
C ILE A 10 -8.69 -35.20 44.77
N PRO A 11 -9.47 -34.27 45.39
CA PRO A 11 -10.92 -34.25 45.24
C PRO A 11 -11.34 -34.22 43.77
N TYR A 12 -12.17 -35.18 43.37
CA TYR A 12 -12.64 -35.27 42.00
C TYR A 12 -14.04 -34.67 41.90
N SER A 13 -14.08 -33.37 41.61
CA SER A 13 -15.33 -32.63 41.48
C SER A 13 -16.06 -32.98 40.19
N SER A 14 -17.38 -33.08 40.29
CA SER A 14 -18.29 -33.31 39.16
C SER A 14 -19.57 -32.49 39.38
N ALA A 15 -20.44 -32.41 38.37
CA ALA A 15 -21.68 -31.67 38.46
C ALA A 15 -22.51 -32.14 39.68
N GLY A 16 -22.62 -31.29 40.70
CA GLY A 16 -23.37 -31.57 41.92
C GLY A 16 -22.61 -32.33 43.03
N SER A 17 -21.30 -32.55 42.90
CA SER A 17 -20.48 -33.18 43.95
C SER A 17 -19.08 -32.58 44.00
N ASP A 18 -18.65 -32.13 45.19
CA ASP A 18 -17.29 -31.61 45.42
C ASP A 18 -16.22 -32.70 45.31
N ASP A 19 -16.57 -33.95 45.65
CA ASP A 19 -15.72 -35.13 45.48
C ASP A 19 -16.58 -36.39 45.33
N VAL A 20 -16.58 -36.98 44.14
CA VAL A 20 -17.34 -38.20 43.86
C VAL A 20 -16.91 -39.39 44.72
N TYR A 21 -15.67 -39.38 45.24
CA TYR A 21 -15.14 -40.45 46.09
C TYR A 21 -15.37 -40.24 47.59
N LYS A 22 -16.00 -39.13 48.00
CA LYS A 22 -16.17 -38.76 49.40
C LYS A 22 -16.76 -39.88 50.27
N HIS A 23 -17.86 -40.48 49.83
CA HIS A 23 -18.53 -41.57 50.54
C HIS A 23 -17.66 -42.84 50.69
N ILE A 24 -16.75 -43.09 49.74
CA ILE A 24 -15.82 -44.24 49.77
C ILE A 24 -14.64 -43.94 50.70
N LYS A 25 -14.17 -42.70 50.72
CA LYS A 25 -13.15 -42.19 51.65
C LYS A 25 -13.66 -42.28 53.10
N GLU A 26 -14.88 -41.81 53.35
CA GLU A 26 -15.53 -41.87 54.68
C GLU A 26 -15.76 -43.30 55.18
N ALA A 27 -16.02 -44.25 54.26
CA ALA A 27 -16.16 -45.66 54.59
C ALA A 27 -14.83 -46.39 54.87
N GLY A 28 -13.68 -45.71 54.72
CA GLY A 28 -12.35 -46.32 54.90
C GLY A 28 -11.97 -47.32 53.81
N MET A 29 -12.64 -47.28 52.67
CA MET A 29 -12.44 -48.21 51.54
C MET A 29 -11.59 -47.62 50.40
N PHE A 30 -11.08 -46.40 50.56
CA PHE A 30 -10.29 -45.69 49.56
C PHE A 30 -8.78 -45.90 49.77
N ALA A 31 -8.09 -46.40 48.75
CA ALA A 31 -6.65 -46.64 48.73
C ALA A 31 -5.96 -45.57 47.86
N PRO A 32 -5.40 -44.49 48.46
CA PRO A 32 -4.84 -43.38 47.70
C PRO A 32 -3.57 -43.81 46.94
N THR A 33 -3.45 -43.37 45.69
CA THR A 33 -2.29 -43.60 44.81
C THR A 33 -1.56 -42.30 44.50
N GLN A 34 -0.32 -42.41 43.99
CA GLN A 34 0.51 -41.26 43.64
C GLN A 34 0.53 -41.05 42.12
N ARG A 35 0.42 -39.80 41.68
CA ARG A 35 0.55 -39.44 40.27
C ARG A 35 2.00 -39.56 39.82
N THR A 36 2.21 -39.93 38.56
CA THR A 36 3.56 -39.91 37.96
C THR A 36 3.83 -38.53 37.40
N GLU A 37 4.90 -37.89 37.87
CA GLU A 37 5.31 -36.58 37.38
C GLU A 37 5.79 -36.63 35.91
N GLY A 38 5.54 -35.56 35.17
CA GLY A 38 6.03 -35.40 33.80
C GLY A 38 5.34 -36.26 32.73
N ILE A 39 4.27 -36.99 33.09
CA ILE A 39 3.43 -37.69 32.11
C ILE A 39 1.94 -37.46 32.41
N SER A 40 1.20 -37.01 31.39
CA SER A 40 -0.25 -36.88 31.44
C SER A 40 -0.83 -36.92 30.05
N THR A 41 -2.13 -37.22 29.93
CA THR A 41 -2.84 -37.13 28.65
C THR A 41 -2.70 -35.74 28.03
N SER A 42 -2.85 -34.68 28.83
CA SER A 42 -2.70 -33.29 28.38
C SER A 42 -1.29 -33.00 27.85
N ASP A 43 -0.25 -33.50 28.52
CA ASP A 43 1.13 -33.34 28.07
C ASP A 43 1.36 -34.07 26.73
N ILE A 44 0.89 -35.31 26.60
CA ILE A 44 0.98 -36.07 25.35
C ILE A 44 0.24 -35.36 24.21
N ILE A 45 -1.01 -34.90 24.44
CA ILE A 45 -1.78 -34.13 23.46
C ILE A 45 -1.00 -32.89 23.04
N THR A 46 -0.44 -32.15 24.00
CA THR A 46 0.28 -30.92 23.71
C THR A 46 1.54 -31.18 22.88
N ARG A 47 2.26 -32.28 23.13
CA ARG A 47 3.41 -32.69 22.30
C ARG A 47 2.99 -32.96 20.85
N ILE A 48 1.92 -33.72 20.66
CA ILE A 48 1.37 -34.03 19.32
C ILE A 48 0.98 -32.74 18.58
N VAL A 49 0.27 -31.82 19.25
CA VAL A 49 -0.18 -30.56 18.65
C VAL A 49 1.00 -29.66 18.28
N ARG A 50 2.01 -29.53 19.14
CA ARG A 50 3.21 -28.70 18.84
C ARG A 50 3.97 -29.23 17.62
N ASP A 51 4.13 -30.54 17.53
CA ASP A 51 4.88 -31.18 16.45
C ASP A 51 4.12 -31.18 15.12
N TYR A 52 2.79 -31.00 15.17
CA TYR A 52 1.92 -30.92 14.00
C TYR A 52 2.32 -29.80 13.03
N ASP A 53 2.74 -28.64 13.54
CA ASP A 53 3.17 -27.50 12.71
C ASP A 53 4.43 -27.81 11.89
N VAL A 54 5.36 -28.55 12.48
CA VAL A 54 6.58 -28.99 11.81
C VAL A 54 6.25 -30.08 10.78
N TYR A 55 5.37 -31.03 11.16
CA TYR A 55 4.88 -32.07 10.26
C TYR A 55 4.19 -31.48 9.02
N ALA A 56 3.28 -30.53 9.21
CA ALA A 56 2.53 -29.90 8.13
C ALA A 56 3.46 -29.18 7.14
N ARG A 57 4.35 -28.30 7.63
CA ARG A 57 5.28 -27.55 6.76
C ARG A 57 6.21 -28.46 5.96
N ARG A 58 6.75 -29.51 6.59
CA ARG A 58 7.65 -30.47 5.94
C ARG A 58 6.96 -31.23 4.81
N ASN A 59 5.71 -31.65 5.01
CA ASN A 59 4.98 -32.41 4.01
C ASN A 59 4.44 -31.51 2.89
N LEU A 60 4.03 -30.27 3.19
CA LEU A 60 3.72 -29.28 2.15
C LEU A 60 4.93 -29.03 1.22
N GLN A 61 6.14 -28.92 1.77
CA GLN A 61 7.38 -28.80 0.97
C GLN A 61 7.68 -30.02 0.10
N ARG A 62 7.20 -31.21 0.51
CA ARG A 62 7.36 -32.46 -0.25
C ARG A 62 6.29 -32.63 -1.33
N GLY A 63 5.32 -31.71 -1.43
CA GLY A 63 4.28 -31.71 -2.45
C GLY A 63 2.94 -32.32 -2.02
N TYR A 64 2.75 -32.65 -0.73
CA TYR A 64 1.43 -33.02 -0.21
C TYR A 64 0.50 -31.80 -0.20
N THR A 65 -0.78 -32.03 -0.45
CA THR A 65 -1.77 -30.95 -0.46
C THR A 65 -2.25 -30.61 0.94
N ALA A 66 -2.64 -29.35 1.15
CA ALA A 66 -3.15 -28.87 2.44
C ALA A 66 -4.41 -29.63 2.91
N LYS A 67 -5.22 -30.10 1.94
CA LYS A 67 -6.42 -30.92 2.18
C LYS A 67 -6.07 -32.32 2.70
N GLU A 68 -5.04 -32.97 2.18
CA GLU A 68 -4.56 -34.29 2.66
C GLU A 68 -3.97 -34.20 4.07
N LEU A 69 -3.40 -33.04 4.40
CA LEU A 69 -2.80 -32.78 5.70
C LEU A 69 -3.80 -32.17 6.70
N ASN A 70 -5.11 -32.06 6.39
CA ASN A 70 -6.11 -31.37 7.23
C ASN A 70 -5.65 -30.00 7.76
N VAL A 71 -4.73 -29.35 7.07
CA VAL A 71 -4.31 -27.98 7.34
C VAL A 71 -5.07 -27.12 6.36
N SER A 72 -6.19 -26.59 6.79
CA SER A 72 -6.99 -25.69 5.95
C SER A 72 -6.12 -24.53 5.44
N PHE A 73 -6.39 -24.12 4.20
CA PHE A 73 -5.69 -23.20 3.28
C PHE A 73 -5.22 -21.83 3.82
N ILE A 74 -5.34 -21.56 5.12
CA ILE A 74 -5.14 -20.25 5.74
C ILE A 74 -3.64 -19.88 5.82
N ASN A 75 -2.71 -20.82 5.67
CA ASN A 75 -1.26 -20.51 5.78
C ASN A 75 -0.46 -20.54 4.47
N GLU A 76 -0.96 -21.15 3.39
CA GLU A 76 -0.21 -21.30 2.14
C GLU A 76 -0.01 -19.96 1.41
N LYS A 77 -1.03 -19.09 1.43
CA LYS A 77 -0.95 -17.76 0.80
C LYS A 77 -0.13 -16.76 1.62
N LYS A 78 0.05 -16.97 2.93
CA LYS A 78 0.84 -16.09 3.80
C LYS A 78 2.31 -16.11 3.42
N TYR A 79 2.87 -17.29 3.14
CA TYR A 79 4.27 -17.43 2.71
C TYR A 79 4.53 -16.84 1.33
N HIS A 80 3.65 -17.10 0.36
CA HIS A 80 3.76 -16.47 -0.96
C HIS A 80 3.58 -14.94 -0.91
N LEU A 81 2.72 -14.45 0.00
CA LEU A 81 2.58 -13.02 0.23
C LEU A 81 3.83 -12.45 0.90
N GLN A 82 4.42 -13.16 1.86
CA GLN A 82 5.62 -12.71 2.56
C GLN A 82 6.83 -12.62 1.61
N GLU A 83 7.02 -13.60 0.72
CA GLU A 83 8.07 -13.54 -0.31
C GLU A 83 7.85 -12.37 -1.29
N ARG A 84 6.58 -12.10 -1.66
CA ARG A 84 6.24 -10.93 -2.49
C ARG A 84 6.49 -9.62 -1.75
N VAL A 85 6.15 -9.55 -0.46
CA VAL A 85 6.40 -8.39 0.40
C VAL A 85 7.91 -8.13 0.55
N ASP A 86 8.72 -9.17 0.75
CA ASP A 86 10.18 -9.03 0.85
C ASP A 86 10.81 -8.57 -0.47
N LYS A 87 10.33 -9.08 -1.62
CA LYS A 87 10.76 -8.60 -2.95
C LYS A 87 10.40 -7.13 -3.16
N VAL A 88 9.20 -6.71 -2.74
CA VAL A 88 8.77 -5.30 -2.81
C VAL A 88 9.64 -4.43 -1.90
N LYS A 89 9.90 -4.86 -0.67
CA LYS A 89 10.76 -4.13 0.28
C LYS A 89 12.17 -3.93 -0.27
N LYS A 90 12.74 -4.94 -0.94
CA LYS A 90 14.04 -4.82 -1.61
C LYS A 90 14.00 -3.79 -2.74
N ARG A 91 12.99 -3.83 -3.60
CA ARG A 91 12.82 -2.84 -4.68
C ARG A 91 12.66 -1.42 -4.14
N VAL A 92 11.93 -1.24 -3.04
CA VAL A 92 11.75 0.07 -2.40
C VAL A 92 13.09 0.60 -1.88
N LYS A 93 13.91 -0.25 -1.25
CA LYS A 93 15.26 0.14 -0.83
C LYS A 93 16.16 0.51 -2.02
N ASP A 94 16.14 -0.28 -3.09
CA ASP A 94 16.92 0.02 -4.30
C ASP A 94 16.50 1.38 -4.93
N VAL A 95 15.21 1.69 -4.91
CA VAL A 95 14.68 2.98 -5.39
C VAL A 95 15.08 4.11 -4.45
N GLU A 96 15.02 3.89 -3.14
CA GLU A 96 15.46 4.87 -2.14
C GLU A 96 16.94 5.22 -2.30
N GLU A 97 17.81 4.22 -2.47
CA GLU A 97 19.25 4.43 -2.69
C GLU A 97 19.52 5.19 -3.99
N LYS A 98 18.92 4.78 -5.11
CA LYS A 98 19.05 5.51 -6.39
C LYS A 98 18.54 6.94 -6.31
N SER A 99 17.50 7.18 -5.51
CA SER A 99 16.97 8.54 -5.31
C SER A 99 17.97 9.41 -4.56
N LYS A 100 18.65 8.87 -3.53
CA LYS A 100 19.71 9.59 -2.80
C LYS A 100 20.89 9.91 -3.70
N GLU A 101 21.34 8.95 -4.51
CA GLU A 101 22.42 9.17 -5.49
C GLU A 101 22.05 10.26 -6.51
N PHE A 102 20.81 10.27 -7.00
CA PHE A 102 20.37 11.30 -7.93
C PHE A 102 20.32 12.68 -7.29
N VAL A 103 19.79 12.80 -6.07
CA VAL A 103 19.78 14.07 -5.32
C VAL A 103 21.20 14.58 -5.10
N GLN A 104 22.12 13.72 -4.68
CA GLN A 104 23.52 14.09 -4.48
C GLN A 104 24.18 14.58 -5.78
N LYS A 105 23.90 13.90 -6.91
CA LYS A 105 24.42 14.32 -8.23
C LYS A 105 23.84 15.64 -8.73
N VAL A 106 22.58 15.94 -8.38
CA VAL A 106 21.96 17.23 -8.68
C VAL A 106 22.56 18.32 -7.79
N GLU A 107 22.78 18.04 -6.52
CA GLU A 107 23.41 18.95 -5.57
C GLU A 107 24.83 19.32 -6.03
N GLU A 108 25.67 18.33 -6.36
CA GLU A 108 27.02 18.55 -6.91
C GLU A 108 27.00 19.43 -8.15
N LYS A 109 26.12 19.12 -9.12
CA LYS A 109 25.99 19.93 -10.35
C LYS A 109 25.44 21.33 -10.09
N SER A 110 24.61 21.51 -9.07
CA SER A 110 24.05 22.81 -8.72
C SER A 110 25.13 23.73 -8.17
N ILE A 111 26.06 23.19 -7.38
CA ILE A 111 27.22 23.91 -6.87
C ILE A 111 28.09 24.38 -8.05
N ASP A 112 28.41 23.50 -9.00
CA ASP A 112 29.18 23.85 -10.21
C ASP A 112 28.51 24.95 -11.04
N LEU A 113 27.17 24.90 -11.14
CA LEU A 113 26.41 25.85 -11.93
C LEU A 113 26.35 27.23 -11.27
N ILE A 114 26.19 27.26 -9.94
CA ILE A 114 26.22 28.49 -9.14
C ILE A 114 27.60 29.13 -9.22
N GLN A 115 28.68 28.35 -9.13
CA GLN A 115 30.04 28.85 -9.24
C GLN A 115 30.32 29.45 -10.61
N LYS A 116 29.99 28.73 -11.69
CA LYS A 116 30.14 29.24 -13.07
C LYS A 116 29.29 30.48 -13.31
N TRP A 117 28.10 30.54 -12.72
CA TRP A 117 27.24 31.70 -12.81
C TRP A 117 27.79 32.87 -12.01
N GLU A 118 28.36 32.64 -10.83
CA GLU A 118 29.01 33.67 -10.01
C GLU A 118 30.21 34.28 -10.74
N GLU A 119 31.09 33.45 -11.31
CA GLU A 119 32.25 33.90 -12.09
C GLU A 119 31.83 34.72 -13.31
N LYS A 120 30.89 34.19 -14.10
CA LYS A 120 30.45 34.83 -15.34
C LYS A 120 29.54 36.03 -15.11
N SER A 121 28.73 36.01 -14.05
CA SER A 121 27.87 37.14 -13.69
C SER A 121 28.68 38.31 -13.18
N ARG A 122 29.83 38.12 -12.51
CA ARG A 122 30.70 39.25 -12.14
C ARG A 122 31.17 40.06 -13.35
N GLU A 123 31.57 39.38 -14.42
CA GLU A 123 31.97 40.03 -15.68
C GLU A 123 30.76 40.59 -16.46
N PHE A 124 29.65 39.85 -16.49
CA PHE A 124 28.45 40.29 -17.21
C PHE A 124 27.76 41.46 -16.51
N ILE A 125 27.65 41.43 -15.19
CA ILE A 125 27.13 42.52 -14.35
C ILE A 125 28.11 43.68 -14.41
N GLY A 126 29.43 43.44 -14.41
CA GLY A 126 30.45 44.46 -14.63
C GLY A 126 30.25 45.20 -15.96
N ASN A 127 30.25 44.48 -17.08
CA ASN A 127 30.04 45.06 -18.42
C ASN A 127 28.64 45.67 -18.57
N PHE A 128 27.60 45.07 -17.99
CA PHE A 128 26.24 45.60 -18.02
C PHE A 128 26.16 46.91 -17.23
N LEU A 129 26.71 46.98 -16.01
CA LEU A 129 26.76 48.24 -15.25
C LEU A 129 27.67 49.27 -15.92
N GLU A 130 28.71 48.86 -16.64
CA GLU A 130 29.54 49.75 -17.44
C GLU A 130 28.75 50.35 -18.62
N MET A 131 27.91 49.56 -19.28
CA MET A 131 26.95 50.04 -20.29
C MET A 131 25.85 50.97 -19.72
N PHE A 132 25.66 50.98 -18.39
CA PHE A 132 24.78 51.90 -17.66
C PHE A 132 25.55 52.80 -16.69
N GLY A 133 26.85 52.98 -16.92
CA GLY A 133 27.71 53.91 -16.19
C GLY A 133 27.20 55.35 -16.31
N PRO A 134 27.88 56.34 -15.72
CA PRO A 134 27.33 57.67 -15.36
C PRO A 134 26.53 58.44 -16.42
N GLU A 135 26.56 58.05 -17.70
CA GLU A 135 25.80 58.60 -18.82
C GLU A 135 24.99 57.51 -19.58
N GLY A 136 23.87 57.03 -19.01
CA GLY A 136 22.63 56.73 -19.75
C GLY A 136 22.40 55.38 -20.46
N ALA A 137 21.14 54.90 -20.43
CA ALA A 137 20.39 54.19 -21.50
C ALA A 137 19.04 53.63 -20.98
N LEU A 138 19.00 53.08 -19.76
CA LEU A 138 17.79 52.46 -19.17
C LEU A 138 16.69 53.47 -18.82
N LYS A 139 17.06 54.70 -18.39
CA LYS A 139 16.10 55.78 -18.13
C LYS A 139 15.30 56.16 -19.38
N HIS A 140 15.92 56.04 -20.56
CA HIS A 140 15.25 56.38 -21.83
C HIS A 140 14.27 55.28 -22.23
N MET A 141 14.71 54.02 -22.18
CA MET A 141 13.90 52.88 -22.62
C MET A 141 12.66 52.63 -21.74
N LEU A 142 12.75 52.83 -20.41
CA LEU A 142 11.61 52.68 -19.50
C LEU A 142 10.57 53.81 -19.66
N LYS A 143 11.01 54.98 -20.11
CA LYS A 143 10.13 56.14 -20.40
C LYS A 143 9.43 55.97 -21.75
N GLU A 144 10.11 55.37 -22.73
CA GLU A 144 9.61 55.13 -24.09
C GLU A 144 8.65 53.92 -24.16
N GLY A 145 8.87 52.88 -23.35
CA GLY A 145 8.00 51.70 -23.28
C GLY A 145 6.57 51.99 -22.77
N LYS A 146 6.38 53.03 -21.96
CA LYS A 146 5.05 53.45 -21.49
C LYS A 146 4.19 54.10 -22.57
N GLY A 147 4.77 54.61 -23.65
CA GLY A 147 4.04 55.30 -24.72
C GLY A 147 3.47 54.38 -25.80
N ARG A 148 4.13 53.24 -26.08
CA ARG A 148 3.75 52.34 -27.18
C ARG A 148 2.59 51.40 -26.84
N MET A 149 2.40 51.04 -25.57
CA MET A 149 1.29 50.17 -25.15
C MET A 149 -0.09 50.84 -25.23
N LEU A 150 -0.19 52.17 -25.23
CA LEU A 150 -1.48 52.87 -25.22
C LEU A 150 -2.16 52.99 -26.61
N GLN A 151 -1.45 52.69 -27.70
CA GLN A 151 -1.98 52.88 -29.06
C GLN A 151 -2.61 51.61 -29.67
N ALA A 152 -2.55 50.46 -28.97
CA ALA A 152 -3.00 49.17 -29.50
C ALA A 152 -4.50 48.85 -29.26
N ILE A 153 -5.27 49.79 -28.69
CA ILE A 153 -6.69 49.59 -28.30
C ILE A 153 -7.60 50.71 -28.85
N SER A 154 -7.81 50.73 -30.17
CA SER A 154 -8.99 51.36 -30.78
C SER A 154 -9.17 50.96 -32.25
N PRO A 155 -10.30 50.35 -32.65
CA PRO A 155 -10.58 50.06 -34.07
C PRO A 155 -11.47 51.16 -34.69
N LYS A 156 -11.13 51.62 -35.91
CA LYS A 156 -12.05 52.37 -36.80
C LYS A 156 -11.98 51.90 -38.26
N GLN A 157 -13.13 51.36 -38.71
CA GLN A 157 -13.85 51.43 -40.00
C GLN A 157 -13.18 51.23 -41.40
N SER A 158 -14.02 50.65 -42.28
CA SER A 158 -13.83 49.89 -43.55
C SER A 158 -13.50 50.68 -44.84
N PRO A 159 -13.29 49.99 -46.00
CA PRO A 159 -14.38 50.01 -46.98
C PRO A 159 -14.71 48.67 -47.69
N SER A 160 -15.88 48.73 -48.34
CA SER A 160 -16.68 47.77 -49.10
C SER A 160 -16.03 47.18 -50.37
N SER A 161 -16.17 45.87 -50.59
CA SER A 161 -16.80 45.24 -51.79
C SER A 161 -16.37 43.77 -51.97
N SER A 162 -17.35 42.86 -52.10
CA SER A 162 -17.20 41.43 -52.44
C SER A 162 -17.39 41.23 -53.96
N PRO A 163 -16.92 40.13 -54.61
CA PRO A 163 -17.64 38.84 -54.53
C PRO A 163 -16.82 37.52 -54.65
N THR A 164 -17.28 36.54 -53.84
CA THR A 164 -17.52 35.08 -54.04
C THR A 164 -16.63 34.12 -54.86
N HIS A 165 -16.45 32.93 -54.23
CA HIS A 165 -16.31 31.56 -54.79
C HIS A 165 -14.99 31.23 -55.51
N ASP A 166 -14.34 30.05 -55.40
CA ASP A 166 -14.63 28.77 -54.77
C ASP A 166 -13.29 27.97 -54.62
N ARG A 167 -13.38 26.84 -53.96
CA ARG A 167 -12.35 26.10 -53.21
C ARG A 167 -11.58 25.05 -54.04
N SER A 168 -10.28 24.84 -53.75
CA SER A 168 -9.64 23.51 -53.70
C SER A 168 -8.24 23.52 -53.03
N PRO A 169 -7.79 22.41 -52.40
CA PRO A 169 -6.93 22.45 -51.21
C PRO A 169 -5.51 21.88 -51.39
N SER A 170 -4.55 22.46 -50.64
CA SER A 170 -3.16 21.99 -50.49
C SER A 170 -2.97 21.08 -49.25
N PRO A 171 -1.96 20.19 -49.23
CA PRO A 171 -1.89 19.05 -48.31
C PRO A 171 -1.41 19.45 -46.91
N SER A 172 -1.95 18.78 -45.89
CA SER A 172 -1.53 18.97 -44.48
C SER A 172 -0.67 17.79 -44.00
N PHE A 173 0.60 18.08 -43.70
CA PHE A 173 1.47 17.28 -42.85
C PHE A 173 1.01 17.39 -41.39
N ARG A 174 0.93 16.27 -40.66
CA ARG A 174 0.51 16.20 -39.25
C ARG A 174 1.64 15.61 -38.38
N TRP A 175 2.11 16.39 -37.41
CA TRP A 175 3.04 15.95 -36.34
C TRP A 175 2.26 15.41 -35.12
N PRO A 176 2.80 14.45 -34.34
CA PRO A 176 1.99 13.62 -33.45
C PRO A 176 2.25 13.89 -31.96
N PHE A 177 1.69 14.94 -31.38
CA PHE A 177 1.56 15.03 -29.91
C PHE A 177 0.50 16.05 -29.51
N SER A 178 -0.24 15.72 -28.44
CA SER A 178 -1.32 16.49 -27.80
C SER A 178 -2.67 16.43 -28.55
N THR A 179 -3.81 16.07 -27.95
CA THR A 179 -4.28 16.24 -26.56
C THR A 179 -5.38 15.24 -26.19
N LYS A 180 -5.47 14.96 -24.89
CA LYS A 180 -6.59 14.33 -24.19
C LYS A 180 -7.88 15.16 -24.35
N THR A 181 -9.04 14.51 -24.45
CA THR A 181 -10.38 15.09 -24.40
C THR A 181 -11.14 14.67 -23.13
N PRO A 182 -11.89 15.58 -22.45
CA PRO A 182 -12.90 15.24 -21.45
C PRO A 182 -14.33 15.13 -22.08
N PRO A 183 -15.37 14.70 -21.32
CA PRO A 183 -16.42 13.81 -21.82
C PRO A 183 -17.79 14.46 -22.07
N SER A 184 -18.70 13.73 -22.72
CA SER A 184 -20.16 13.86 -22.55
C SER A 184 -20.93 12.64 -23.10
N SER A 185 -21.81 12.08 -22.28
CA SER A 185 -22.85 11.07 -22.62
C SER A 185 -24.11 11.77 -23.19
N PRO A 186 -25.14 11.11 -23.80
CA PRO A 186 -25.96 10.05 -23.16
C PRO A 186 -26.59 8.98 -24.10
N ALA A 187 -27.05 7.85 -23.54
CA ALA A 187 -28.44 7.37 -23.66
C ALA A 187 -28.63 5.95 -23.07
N SER A 188 -29.84 5.76 -22.57
CA SER A 188 -30.41 4.71 -21.70
C SER A 188 -30.57 3.32 -22.32
N ARG A 189 -30.54 2.28 -21.46
CA ARG A 189 -31.51 1.17 -21.51
C ARG A 189 -31.65 0.46 -20.16
N SER A 190 -32.91 0.25 -19.79
CA SER A 190 -33.47 -0.32 -18.56
C SER A 190 -33.41 -1.85 -18.52
N ARG A 191 -33.21 -2.47 -17.34
CA ARG A 191 -34.17 -3.43 -16.73
C ARG A 191 -33.80 -3.84 -15.29
N ASN A 192 -34.80 -3.75 -14.41
CA ASN A 192 -34.85 -4.19 -13.00
C ASN A 192 -34.49 -5.67 -12.76
N LYS A 193 -34.01 -6.01 -11.54
CA LYS A 193 -34.76 -6.82 -10.53
C LYS A 193 -33.98 -7.06 -9.21
N SER A 194 -34.69 -6.75 -8.11
CA SER A 194 -34.75 -7.37 -6.77
C SER A 194 -33.50 -7.56 -5.90
N ALA A 195 -33.56 -6.87 -4.75
CA ALA A 195 -32.84 -7.10 -3.51
C ALA A 195 -33.20 -8.45 -2.85
N VAL A 196 -32.23 -9.06 -2.17
CA VAL A 196 -32.45 -9.85 -0.96
C VAL A 196 -31.27 -9.59 -0.01
N THR A 197 -31.58 -8.97 1.11
CA THR A 197 -30.79 -8.87 2.34
C THR A 197 -30.94 -10.16 3.14
N TYR A 198 -29.85 -10.69 3.70
CA TYR A 198 -29.93 -11.68 4.77
C TYR A 198 -29.27 -11.14 6.02
N ASP A 199 -30.14 -10.92 7.00
CA ASP A 199 -29.95 -10.67 8.41
C ASP A 199 -29.88 -12.05 9.10
N ILE A 200 -28.87 -12.30 9.93
CA ILE A 200 -28.88 -13.40 10.91
C ILE A 200 -28.18 -12.91 12.17
N SER A 201 -29.02 -12.60 13.16
CA SER A 201 -28.77 -12.45 14.58
C SER A 201 -28.62 -13.81 15.27
N GLU A 202 -27.78 -13.80 16.33
CA GLU A 202 -27.86 -14.51 17.62
C GLU A 202 -28.23 -16.00 17.68
N ASP A 203 -27.37 -16.77 18.36
CA ASP A 203 -27.79 -17.69 19.43
C ASP A 203 -26.66 -17.84 20.46
N GLU A 204 -26.99 -17.49 21.71
CA GLU A 204 -26.31 -17.90 22.93
C GLU A 204 -26.44 -19.43 23.12
N GLU A 205 -25.50 -20.06 23.82
CA GLU A 205 -25.87 -21.20 24.67
C GLU A 205 -24.81 -21.42 25.78
N ASP A 206 -25.35 -21.82 26.93
CA ASP A 206 -24.79 -21.95 28.27
C ASP A 206 -23.66 -22.99 28.45
#